data_AF-A0A841VAM9-F1
#
_entry.id   AF-A0A841VAM9-F1
#
_cell.length_a   1.000
_cell.length_b   1.000
_cell.length_c   1.000
_cell.angle_alpha   90.00
_cell.angle_beta   90.00
_cell.angle_gamma   90.00
#
_symmetry.space_group_name_H-M   'P 1'
#
loop_
_entity.id
_entity.type
_entity.pdbx_description
1 polymer ?
#
loop_
_entity_poly.entity_id
_entity_poly.type
_entity_poly.pdbx_seq_one_letter_code
_entity_poly.pdbx_strand_id
1 'polypeptide(L)'
;MNSSLLSIFPAIDDVLCNFAQSDGLSQANRVNSARNQRLTATVVFLDAGVSDYQSLQAGVIPEVATVILSANQDGIEQISAFLQQNPQITTIHLVSHGAPGCLYLGNCQLNLTNIYDYRQKLQSWAKINHILLYGCQVAAGDAGTEFINKLSQITGAKIAASSRRVGNAALGGSWELEVSFQAIKGENQTFIETSDLSDLQTSGVFQPDILNTYPGVFALTLVGVWDRLSVAYGVTVVGNYAYAVGDTLEIIDISNPSNPIFKGSCDIPAGQDVQIVGNYAYVADWDSGLQIIDISNPTNPSLKGTFSGSAWDVQVVGNYAYVADGSGLQIIDISNPTNPTLKGNYNTSGGAEGVQIVGNYAYLADWDSGLQIIDISNPTNPTLKGNYDTSGYAVDVQIVGNYAYVADDTSGLQIIDISNPTNPTLKGNYDTPDYAYGVQVVGNYAYVADWDSGLQIIDISNPTNPTLKGNYDTSGYAGDVQIVGNYAYVADGSSGLQIINISNPSTPTFKGNYDPSDFARGVQIVGNYAYLAEEGSGLQIIDISNPTNPTLKGNYNTSGYAVGVQVVGNYAYLADSWSGLQIIDISNPT
;
A
#
# COMPACT_ATOMS: atom_id res chain seq x y z
N MET A 1 -72.45 35.97 -19.42
CA MET A 1 -72.31 36.93 -20.54
C MET A 1 -70.84 36.97 -20.91
N ASN A 2 -70.55 36.56 -22.16
CA ASN A 2 -69.39 36.80 -23.06
C ASN A 2 -67.96 36.62 -22.51
N SER A 3 -67.19 35.60 -22.92
CA SER A 3 -66.36 35.45 -24.16
C SER A 3 -65.16 36.43 -24.21
N SER A 4 -63.92 36.13 -24.59
CA SER A 4 -63.35 35.15 -25.54
C SER A 4 -61.79 35.18 -25.53
N LEU A 5 -61.17 33.99 -25.63
CA LEU A 5 -60.03 33.52 -26.49
C LEU A 5 -58.86 34.43 -27.00
N LEU A 6 -57.65 33.84 -26.88
CA LEU A 6 -56.47 33.75 -27.80
C LEU A 6 -55.55 34.95 -28.20
N SER A 7 -54.26 34.80 -27.83
CA SER A 7 -53.04 34.63 -28.68
C SER A 7 -52.37 35.77 -29.50
N ILE A 8 -51.01 35.78 -29.39
CA ILE A 8 -49.94 36.10 -30.39
C ILE A 8 -49.45 37.57 -30.56
N PHE A 9 -48.10 37.67 -30.66
CA PHE A 9 -47.18 38.79 -30.95
C PHE A 9 -47.61 39.83 -32.01
N PRO A 10 -46.88 40.97 -32.08
CA PRO A 10 -46.14 41.27 -33.32
C PRO A 10 -44.71 41.81 -33.13
N ALA A 11 -43.99 41.87 -34.25
CA ALA A 11 -42.60 42.27 -34.43
C ALA A 11 -42.46 43.46 -35.41
N ILE A 12 -41.23 44.01 -35.52
CA ILE A 12 -40.56 44.66 -36.68
C ILE A 12 -40.64 46.21 -36.87
N ASP A 13 -39.43 46.80 -36.92
CA ASP A 13 -38.85 48.00 -37.60
C ASP A 13 -39.47 49.41 -37.40
N ASP A 14 -38.73 50.54 -37.30
CA ASP A 14 -37.58 51.07 -38.07
C ASP A 14 -37.00 52.29 -37.27
N VAL A 15 -35.71 52.70 -37.24
CA VAL A 15 -34.89 53.31 -38.30
C VAL A 15 -33.39 53.37 -37.89
N LEU A 16 -32.55 53.10 -38.88
CA LEU A 16 -31.09 53.11 -39.00
C LEU A 16 -30.36 54.46 -38.76
N CYS A 17 -29.08 54.39 -38.36
CA CYS A 17 -27.98 55.09 -39.08
C CYS A 17 -26.56 54.61 -38.70
N ASN A 18 -25.95 53.88 -39.65
CA ASN A 18 -24.55 53.83 -40.09
C ASN A 18 -23.37 53.81 -39.10
N PHE A 19 -22.62 52.70 -39.10
CA PHE A 19 -21.20 52.68 -39.51
C PHE A 19 -20.86 51.33 -40.14
N ALA A 20 -20.60 51.32 -41.44
CA ALA A 20 -19.89 50.25 -42.12
C ALA A 20 -18.38 50.53 -41.99
N GLN A 21 -17.69 49.75 -41.15
CA GLN A 21 -16.29 49.30 -41.29
C GLN A 21 -15.82 48.63 -39.99
N SER A 22 -15.79 47.30 -39.97
CA SER A 22 -14.54 46.54 -39.75
C SER A 22 -14.89 45.05 -39.69
N ASP A 23 -14.13 44.26 -40.46
CA ASP A 23 -14.19 42.80 -40.47
C ASP A 23 -13.95 42.14 -39.10
N GLY A 24 -13.60 42.92 -38.06
CA GLY A 24 -13.30 42.45 -36.71
C GLY A 24 -14.51 41.93 -35.91
N LEU A 25 -15.72 42.51 -36.05
CA LEU A 25 -16.90 42.05 -35.31
C LEU A 25 -17.53 40.78 -35.89
N SER A 26 -17.48 40.62 -37.21
CA SER A 26 -17.94 39.39 -37.88
C SER A 26 -16.96 38.24 -37.67
N GLN A 27 -15.66 38.53 -37.63
CA GLN A 27 -14.61 37.57 -37.29
C GLN A 27 -14.67 37.19 -35.80
N ALA A 28 -14.86 38.14 -34.88
CA ALA A 28 -15.05 37.85 -33.45
C ALA A 28 -16.31 37.01 -33.18
N ASN A 29 -17.44 37.29 -33.85
CA ASN A 29 -18.64 36.48 -33.73
C ASN A 29 -18.47 35.06 -34.32
N ARG A 30 -17.73 34.92 -35.42
CA ARG A 30 -17.39 33.59 -35.98
C ARG A 30 -16.43 32.81 -35.10
N VAL A 31 -15.44 33.48 -34.51
CA VAL A 31 -14.50 32.89 -33.54
C VAL A 31 -15.26 32.43 -32.29
N ASN A 32 -16.18 33.24 -31.78
CA ASN A 32 -17.03 32.86 -30.64
C ASN A 32 -17.99 31.70 -30.99
N SER A 33 -18.58 31.68 -32.18
CA SER A 33 -19.43 30.56 -32.60
C SER A 33 -18.64 29.26 -32.83
N ALA A 34 -17.42 29.35 -33.39
CA ALA A 34 -16.55 28.20 -33.61
C ALA A 34 -15.98 27.67 -32.28
N ARG A 35 -15.65 28.57 -31.34
CA ARG A 35 -15.26 28.23 -29.97
C ARG A 35 -16.40 27.52 -29.23
N ASN A 36 -17.60 28.09 -29.26
CA ASN A 36 -18.77 27.49 -28.62
C ASN A 36 -19.12 26.12 -29.23
N GLN A 37 -19.04 25.97 -30.55
CA GLN A 37 -19.21 24.67 -31.21
C GLN A 37 -18.16 23.64 -30.78
N ARG A 38 -16.88 24.04 -30.66
CA ARG A 38 -15.82 23.16 -30.13
C ARG A 38 -16.10 22.74 -28.68
N LEU A 39 -16.51 23.68 -27.82
CA LEU A 39 -16.83 23.39 -26.41
C LEU A 39 -18.02 22.42 -26.28
N THR A 40 -19.07 22.58 -27.09
CA THR A 40 -20.21 21.65 -27.12
C THR A 40 -19.89 20.26 -27.68
N ALA A 41 -18.72 20.10 -28.31
CA ALA A 41 -18.19 18.82 -28.80
C ALA A 41 -17.13 18.22 -27.86
N THR A 42 -16.96 18.81 -26.66
CA THR A 42 -16.00 18.39 -25.64
C THR A 42 -16.72 17.86 -24.41
N VAL A 43 -16.18 16.81 -23.80
CA VAL A 43 -16.64 16.27 -22.52
C VAL A 43 -15.44 16.01 -21.60
N VAL A 44 -15.62 16.25 -20.31
CA VAL A 44 -14.71 15.85 -19.24
C VAL A 44 -15.29 14.63 -18.55
N PHE A 45 -14.57 13.51 -18.58
CA PHE A 45 -14.81 12.38 -17.71
C PHE A 45 -13.94 12.52 -16.47
N LEU A 46 -14.56 12.57 -15.30
CA LEU A 46 -13.89 12.60 -14.00
C LEU A 46 -14.07 11.25 -13.33
N ASP A 47 -12.96 10.60 -13.01
CA ASP A 47 -13.01 9.39 -12.21
C ASP A 47 -13.39 9.71 -10.75
N ALA A 48 -14.37 9.00 -10.19
CA ALA A 48 -14.78 9.20 -8.80
C ALA A 48 -13.71 8.77 -7.78
N GLY A 49 -12.70 8.02 -8.22
CA GLY A 49 -11.51 7.68 -7.45
C GLY A 49 -10.50 8.82 -7.32
N VAL A 50 -10.60 9.88 -8.14
CA VAL A 50 -9.76 11.07 -8.00
C VAL A 50 -10.12 11.86 -6.74
N SER A 51 -9.11 12.18 -5.93
CA SER A 51 -9.26 12.99 -4.72
C SER A 51 -10.01 14.29 -5.02
N ASP A 52 -11.00 14.65 -4.21
CA ASP A 52 -11.75 15.91 -4.39
C ASP A 52 -12.22 16.17 -5.84
N TYR A 53 -12.64 15.11 -6.55
CA TYR A 53 -13.16 15.23 -7.91
C TYR A 53 -14.36 16.20 -7.98
N GLN A 54 -15.07 16.43 -6.88
CA GLN A 54 -16.17 17.38 -6.77
C GLN A 54 -15.72 18.83 -6.99
N SER A 55 -14.54 19.22 -6.48
CA SER A 55 -13.95 20.53 -6.78
C SER A 55 -13.57 20.65 -8.26
N LEU A 56 -13.00 19.59 -8.85
CA LEU A 56 -12.71 19.55 -10.28
C LEU A 56 -13.98 19.64 -11.13
N GLN A 57 -15.05 18.93 -10.73
CA GLN A 57 -16.36 18.99 -11.35
C GLN A 57 -16.95 20.40 -11.29
N ALA A 58 -16.90 21.06 -10.13
CA ALA A 58 -17.37 22.44 -9.96
C ALA A 58 -16.53 23.42 -10.80
N GLY A 59 -15.28 23.07 -11.09
CA GLY A 59 -14.38 23.86 -11.91
C GLY A 59 -14.50 23.64 -13.41
N VAL A 60 -15.27 22.66 -13.89
CA VAL A 60 -15.51 22.54 -15.34
C VAL A 60 -16.31 23.75 -15.82
N ILE A 61 -15.89 24.36 -16.92
CA ILE A 61 -16.60 25.53 -17.47
C ILE A 61 -18.03 25.15 -17.90
N PRO A 62 -19.02 26.06 -17.78
CA PRO A 62 -20.43 25.73 -17.99
C PRO A 62 -20.78 25.17 -19.38
N GLU A 63 -19.98 25.46 -20.39
CA GLU A 63 -20.18 25.04 -21.78
C GLU A 63 -19.71 23.60 -22.08
N VAL A 64 -19.00 22.97 -21.14
CA VAL A 64 -18.42 21.63 -21.31
C VAL A 64 -19.18 20.64 -20.43
N ALA A 65 -19.59 19.52 -21.01
CA ALA A 65 -20.26 18.47 -20.25
C ALA A 65 -19.27 17.75 -19.32
N THR A 66 -19.74 17.38 -18.13
CA THR A 66 -18.97 16.55 -17.18
C THR A 66 -19.71 15.24 -16.92
N VAL A 67 -18.97 14.14 -16.92
CA VAL A 67 -19.47 12.80 -16.60
C VAL A 67 -18.61 12.22 -15.48
N ILE A 68 -19.24 11.78 -14.39
CA ILE A 68 -18.54 11.10 -13.30
C ILE A 68 -18.52 9.61 -13.58
N LEU A 69 -17.33 9.01 -13.60
CA LEU A 69 -17.16 7.56 -13.70
C LEU A 69 -17.31 6.95 -12.32
N SER A 70 -18.25 6.01 -12.20
CA SER A 70 -18.45 5.23 -10.99
C SER A 70 -17.26 4.32 -10.74
N ALA A 71 -16.72 4.36 -9.52
CA ALA A 71 -15.63 3.50 -9.07
C ALA A 71 -16.00 2.00 -9.08
N ASN A 72 -17.28 1.64 -9.13
CA ASN A 72 -17.76 0.25 -9.07
C ASN A 72 -18.09 -0.34 -10.44
N GLN A 73 -17.80 0.38 -11.52
CA GLN A 73 -18.07 -0.06 -12.89
C GLN A 73 -16.86 0.17 -13.75
N ASP A 74 -16.74 -0.59 -14.83
CA ASP A 74 -15.65 -0.46 -15.78
C ASP A 74 -15.69 0.93 -16.43
N GLY A 75 -14.58 1.67 -16.36
CA GLY A 75 -14.53 3.03 -16.87
C GLY A 75 -14.59 3.12 -18.40
N ILE A 76 -14.00 2.16 -19.12
CA ILE A 76 -14.04 2.12 -20.59
C ILE A 76 -15.45 1.81 -21.07
N GLU A 77 -16.18 0.96 -20.37
CA GLU A 77 -17.60 0.67 -20.62
C GLU A 77 -18.46 1.93 -20.46
N GLN A 78 -18.29 2.63 -19.34
CA GLN A 78 -19.03 3.86 -19.03
C GLN A 78 -18.79 4.95 -20.08
N ILE A 79 -17.52 5.19 -20.43
CA ILE A 79 -17.14 6.16 -21.47
C ILE A 79 -17.76 5.76 -22.83
N SER A 80 -17.62 4.48 -23.21
CA SER A 80 -18.14 3.99 -24.49
C SER A 80 -19.66 4.13 -24.59
N ALA A 81 -20.39 3.80 -23.53
CA ALA A 81 -21.85 3.94 -23.48
C ALA A 81 -22.28 5.41 -23.62
N PHE A 82 -21.57 6.33 -22.97
CA PHE A 82 -21.84 7.76 -23.10
C PHE A 82 -21.58 8.26 -24.53
N LEU A 83 -20.44 7.91 -25.13
CA LEU A 83 -20.07 8.37 -26.47
C LEU A 83 -21.01 7.84 -27.56
N GLN A 84 -21.56 6.63 -27.41
CA GLN A 84 -22.58 6.09 -28.32
C GLN A 84 -23.86 6.93 -28.33
N GLN A 85 -24.26 7.45 -27.17
CA GLN A 85 -25.44 8.32 -27.04
C GLN A 85 -25.15 9.78 -27.43
N ASN A 86 -23.88 10.16 -27.54
CA ASN A 86 -23.42 11.53 -27.78
C ASN A 86 -22.48 11.63 -28.99
N PRO A 87 -22.96 11.32 -30.21
CA PRO A 87 -22.13 11.23 -31.41
C PRO A 87 -21.55 12.58 -31.89
N GLN A 88 -21.99 13.69 -31.30
CA GLN A 88 -21.46 15.04 -31.53
C GLN A 88 -20.11 15.28 -30.83
N ILE A 89 -19.76 14.46 -29.83
CA ILE A 89 -18.51 14.60 -29.09
C ILE A 89 -17.34 14.18 -29.98
N THR A 90 -16.31 15.02 -30.01
CA THR A 90 -15.08 14.77 -30.79
C THR A 90 -13.81 14.99 -29.96
N THR A 91 -13.92 15.50 -28.74
CA THR A 91 -12.78 15.70 -27.82
C THR A 91 -13.18 15.21 -26.44
N ILE A 92 -12.33 14.38 -25.83
CA ILE A 92 -12.53 13.89 -24.46
C ILE A 92 -11.34 14.26 -23.58
N HIS A 93 -11.63 14.73 -22.37
CA HIS A 93 -10.65 14.87 -21.29
C HIS A 93 -10.93 13.75 -20.29
N LEU A 94 -9.95 12.90 -20.03
CA LEU A 94 -10.03 11.85 -19.02
C LEU A 94 -9.19 12.27 -17.82
N VAL A 95 -9.84 12.49 -16.68
CA VAL A 95 -9.18 12.82 -15.43
C VAL A 95 -9.25 11.63 -14.50
N SER A 96 -8.08 11.11 -14.16
CA SER A 96 -7.96 9.88 -13.42
C SER A 96 -6.60 9.77 -12.72
N HIS A 97 -6.43 8.73 -11.93
CA HIS A 97 -5.09 8.29 -11.55
C HIS A 97 -4.35 7.69 -12.76
N GLY A 98 -3.02 7.64 -12.67
CA GLY A 98 -2.17 7.10 -13.72
C GLY A 98 -0.84 6.59 -13.19
N ALA A 99 -0.21 5.72 -14.00
CA ALA A 99 1.17 5.25 -13.84
C ALA A 99 1.80 5.09 -15.24
N PRO A 100 3.13 4.94 -15.38
CA PRO A 100 3.76 4.70 -16.69
C PRO A 100 3.06 3.60 -17.51
N GLY A 101 2.44 3.99 -18.62
CA GLY A 101 1.73 3.07 -19.52
C GLY A 101 0.36 2.58 -19.02
N CYS A 102 -0.27 3.30 -18.09
CA CYS A 102 -1.47 2.84 -17.39
C CYS A 102 -2.42 3.99 -16.98
N LEU A 103 -3.73 3.79 -17.18
CA LEU A 103 -4.82 4.66 -16.69
C LEU A 103 -5.78 3.86 -15.80
N TYR A 104 -6.20 4.45 -14.68
CA TYR A 104 -7.19 3.85 -13.77
C TYR A 104 -8.56 4.51 -13.99
N LEU A 105 -9.56 3.78 -14.47
CA LEU A 105 -10.87 4.32 -14.82
C LEU A 105 -11.97 3.42 -14.25
N GLY A 106 -12.72 3.92 -13.27
CA GLY A 106 -13.71 3.17 -12.51
C GLY A 106 -13.04 2.04 -11.72
N ASN A 107 -13.44 0.80 -11.98
CA ASN A 107 -12.75 -0.39 -11.45
C ASN A 107 -11.84 -1.08 -12.48
N CYS A 108 -11.53 -0.43 -13.61
CA CYS A 108 -10.66 -0.99 -14.64
C CYS A 108 -9.32 -0.25 -14.71
N GLN A 109 -8.26 -0.98 -15.05
CA GLN A 109 -6.94 -0.44 -15.34
C GLN A 109 -6.67 -0.62 -16.83
N LEU A 110 -6.69 0.43 -17.64
CA LEU A 110 -6.32 0.32 -19.06
C LEU A 110 -4.79 0.44 -19.19
N ASN A 111 -4.12 -0.63 -19.63
CA ASN A 111 -2.66 -0.68 -19.73
C ASN A 111 -2.19 -1.53 -20.94
N LEU A 112 -0.88 -1.70 -21.11
CA LEU A 112 -0.30 -2.46 -22.24
C LEU A 112 -0.71 -3.93 -22.30
N THR A 113 -1.04 -4.58 -21.18
CA THR A 113 -1.37 -6.02 -21.16
C THR A 113 -2.80 -6.27 -21.60
N ASN A 114 -3.73 -5.36 -21.32
CA ASN A 114 -5.16 -5.55 -21.60
C ASN A 114 -5.78 -4.58 -22.63
N ILE A 115 -5.01 -3.63 -23.19
CA ILE A 115 -5.54 -2.64 -24.16
C ILE A 115 -6.22 -3.30 -25.38
N TYR A 116 -5.79 -4.50 -25.75
CA TYR A 116 -6.40 -5.23 -26.87
C TYR A 116 -7.70 -5.96 -26.51
N ASP A 117 -7.95 -6.22 -25.24
CA ASP A 117 -9.24 -6.76 -24.78
C ASP A 117 -10.35 -5.72 -24.98
N TYR A 118 -10.01 -4.43 -24.81
CA TYR A 118 -10.90 -3.30 -25.08
C TYR A 118 -10.94 -2.84 -26.54
N ARG A 119 -10.24 -3.51 -27.46
CA ARG A 119 -10.04 -3.04 -28.85
C ARG A 119 -11.36 -2.66 -29.54
N GLN A 120 -12.40 -3.48 -29.43
CA GLN A 120 -13.69 -3.21 -30.08
C GLN A 120 -14.36 -1.94 -29.54
N LYS A 121 -14.27 -1.70 -28.23
CA LYS A 121 -14.85 -0.52 -27.58
C LYS A 121 -14.05 0.74 -27.94
N LEU A 122 -12.73 0.67 -27.84
CA LEU A 122 -11.85 1.78 -28.21
C LEU A 122 -11.96 2.14 -29.70
N GLN A 123 -12.12 1.15 -30.60
CA GLN A 123 -12.39 1.40 -32.02
C GLN A 123 -13.76 2.05 -32.26
N SER A 124 -14.74 1.85 -31.37
CA SER A 124 -16.03 2.55 -31.45
C SER A 124 -15.90 4.06 -31.19
N TRP A 125 -14.78 4.51 -30.63
CA TRP A 125 -14.46 5.92 -30.42
C TRP A 125 -13.93 6.61 -31.69
N ALA A 126 -14.08 6.03 -32.87
CA ALA A 126 -13.52 6.54 -34.14
C ALA A 126 -13.91 7.98 -34.54
N LYS A 127 -14.91 8.59 -33.88
CA LYS A 127 -15.29 10.01 -34.06
C LYS A 127 -14.52 10.97 -33.14
N ILE A 128 -13.81 10.44 -32.15
CA ILE A 128 -12.98 11.21 -31.24
C ILE A 128 -11.68 11.57 -31.97
N ASN A 129 -11.45 12.88 -32.10
CA ASN A 129 -10.26 13.44 -32.73
C ASN A 129 -9.15 13.66 -31.70
N HIS A 130 -9.52 13.97 -30.45
CA HIS A 130 -8.57 14.30 -29.38
C HIS A 130 -8.92 13.59 -28.08
N ILE A 131 -7.92 12.95 -27.47
CA ILE A 131 -7.99 12.36 -26.13
C ILE A 131 -6.92 13.04 -25.28
N LEU A 132 -7.34 13.67 -24.19
CA LEU A 132 -6.45 14.33 -23.25
C LEU A 132 -6.47 13.57 -21.93
N LEU A 133 -5.31 13.06 -21.53
CA LEU A 133 -5.15 12.13 -20.42
C LEU A 133 -4.48 12.83 -19.24
N TYR A 134 -5.30 13.23 -18.26
CA TYR A 134 -4.87 13.81 -17.00
C TYR A 134 -4.73 12.69 -15.97
N GLY A 135 -3.68 11.89 -16.14
CA GLY A 135 -3.24 10.89 -15.17
C GLY A 135 -1.74 11.04 -14.93
N CYS A 136 -1.30 10.84 -13.69
CA CYS A 136 0.10 10.95 -13.32
C CYS A 136 0.96 9.99 -14.18
N GLN A 137 1.98 10.53 -14.84
CA GLN A 137 3.06 9.78 -15.50
C GLN A 137 2.61 8.78 -16.56
N VAL A 138 1.39 8.88 -17.09
CA VAL A 138 0.83 7.92 -18.06
C VAL A 138 1.74 7.77 -19.28
N ALA A 139 2.37 8.86 -19.71
CA ALA A 139 3.30 8.89 -20.85
C ALA A 139 4.78 8.82 -20.46
N ALA A 140 5.12 8.45 -19.22
CA ALA A 140 6.51 8.36 -18.78
C ALA A 140 7.20 7.08 -19.30
N GLY A 141 8.44 7.22 -19.74
CA GLY A 141 9.31 6.12 -20.17
C GLY A 141 8.82 5.36 -21.42
N ASP A 142 9.48 4.24 -21.70
CA ASP A 142 9.18 3.40 -22.87
C ASP A 142 7.77 2.79 -22.78
N ALA A 143 7.36 2.37 -21.58
CA ALA A 143 6.03 1.83 -21.34
C ALA A 143 4.92 2.87 -21.62
N GLY A 144 5.09 4.11 -21.12
CA GLY A 144 4.16 5.20 -21.40
C GLY A 144 4.10 5.56 -22.88
N THR A 145 5.25 5.64 -23.54
CA THR A 145 5.35 5.90 -24.98
C THR A 145 4.60 4.84 -25.79
N GLU A 146 4.84 3.55 -25.51
CA GLU A 146 4.19 2.44 -26.21
C GLU A 146 2.68 2.40 -25.95
N PHE A 147 2.26 2.70 -24.72
CA PHE A 147 0.85 2.72 -24.35
C PHE A 147 0.07 3.78 -25.13
N ILE A 148 0.56 5.02 -25.13
CA ILE A 148 -0.07 6.11 -25.86
C ILE A 148 -0.08 5.84 -27.37
N ASN A 149 1.00 5.26 -27.91
CA ASN A 149 1.07 4.85 -29.31
C ASN A 149 -0.03 3.84 -29.66
N LYS A 150 -0.17 2.75 -28.89
CA LYS A 150 -1.22 1.74 -29.14
C LYS A 150 -2.61 2.32 -29.00
N LEU A 151 -2.84 3.18 -27.99
CA LEU A 151 -4.13 3.82 -27.80
C LEU A 151 -4.51 4.74 -28.97
N SER A 152 -3.54 5.52 -29.48
CA SER A 152 -3.71 6.36 -30.69
C SER A 152 -4.03 5.51 -31.92
N GLN A 153 -3.33 4.40 -32.13
CA GLN A 153 -3.57 3.48 -33.26
C GLN A 153 -4.95 2.83 -33.22
N ILE A 154 -5.43 2.44 -32.04
CA ILE A 154 -6.72 1.76 -31.88
C ILE A 154 -7.89 2.75 -32.05
N THR A 155 -7.79 3.93 -31.45
CA THR A 155 -8.87 4.94 -31.46
C THR A 155 -8.84 5.81 -32.72
N GLY A 156 -7.68 5.98 -33.35
CA GLY A 156 -7.43 6.93 -34.42
C GLY A 156 -7.37 8.39 -33.97
N ALA A 157 -7.35 8.66 -32.67
CA ALA A 157 -7.32 9.99 -32.08
C ALA A 157 -5.89 10.50 -31.88
N LYS A 158 -5.71 11.82 -31.89
CA LYS A 158 -4.50 12.45 -31.34
C LYS A 158 -4.57 12.38 -29.82
N ILE A 159 -3.48 12.00 -29.17
CA ILE A 159 -3.45 11.83 -27.71
C ILE A 159 -2.44 12.78 -27.11
N ALA A 160 -2.85 13.49 -26.06
CA ALA A 160 -1.97 14.22 -25.17
C ALA A 160 -2.03 13.59 -23.77
N ALA A 161 -0.89 13.43 -23.12
CA ALA A 161 -0.77 12.84 -21.80
C ALA A 161 0.41 13.45 -21.05
N SER A 162 0.37 13.39 -19.71
CA SER A 162 1.51 13.83 -18.91
C SER A 162 2.53 12.71 -18.74
N SER A 163 3.81 13.07 -18.86
CA SER A 163 4.94 12.22 -18.42
C SER A 163 5.33 12.51 -16.97
N ARG A 164 4.59 13.39 -16.29
CA ARG A 164 4.85 13.87 -14.93
C ARG A 164 3.61 13.71 -14.05
N ARG A 165 3.73 14.07 -12.77
CA ARG A 165 2.57 14.12 -11.87
C ARG A 165 1.56 15.15 -12.36
N VAL A 166 0.28 14.80 -12.32
CA VAL A 166 -0.83 15.72 -12.64
C VAL A 166 -1.49 16.22 -11.36
N GLY A 167 -1.69 17.53 -11.23
CA GLY A 167 -2.35 18.15 -10.08
C GLY A 167 -1.62 19.37 -9.52
N ASN A 168 -1.71 19.57 -8.20
CA ASN A 168 -1.21 20.75 -7.50
C ASN A 168 0.30 20.95 -7.66
N ALA A 169 0.70 22.14 -8.14
CA ALA A 169 2.10 22.51 -8.32
C ALA A 169 2.94 22.52 -7.04
N ALA A 170 2.34 22.85 -5.88
CA ALA A 170 2.99 22.78 -4.58
C ALA A 170 3.30 21.34 -4.14
N LEU A 171 2.60 20.34 -4.69
CA LEU A 171 2.84 18.90 -4.47
C LEU A 171 3.67 18.26 -5.61
N GLY A 172 4.28 19.09 -6.45
CA GLY A 172 5.09 18.65 -7.60
C GLY A 172 4.28 18.20 -8.81
N GLY A 173 2.98 18.51 -8.85
CA GLY A 173 2.10 18.25 -10.00
C GLY A 173 2.14 19.34 -11.07
N SER A 174 1.65 19.02 -12.26
CA SER A 174 1.46 19.94 -13.38
C SER A 174 0.14 19.63 -14.06
N TRP A 175 -0.56 20.63 -14.58
CA TRP A 175 -1.73 20.39 -15.44
C TRP A 175 -1.38 20.34 -16.93
N GLU A 176 -0.09 20.42 -17.25
CA GLU A 176 0.43 20.31 -18.61
C GLU A 176 0.47 18.85 -19.07
N LEU A 177 0.21 18.65 -20.36
CA LEU A 177 0.31 17.35 -21.02
C LEU A 177 1.48 17.41 -21.99
N GLU A 178 2.66 17.06 -21.51
CA GLU A 178 3.93 17.33 -22.18
C GLU A 178 4.20 16.40 -23.36
N VAL A 179 3.51 15.26 -23.42
CA VAL A 179 3.67 14.26 -24.47
C VAL A 179 2.46 14.27 -25.38
N SER A 180 2.68 14.35 -26.69
CA SER A 180 1.61 14.29 -27.69
C SER A 180 1.95 13.40 -28.87
N PHE A 181 0.96 12.67 -29.37
CA PHE A 181 1.08 11.80 -30.54
C PHE A 181 0.04 12.18 -31.60
N GLN A 182 0.46 12.15 -32.86
CA GLN A 182 -0.43 12.39 -33.99
C GLN A 182 -1.38 11.18 -34.20
N ALA A 183 -2.50 11.43 -34.87
CA ALA A 183 -3.44 10.38 -35.25
C ALA A 183 -2.82 9.47 -36.31
N ILE A 184 -2.57 8.20 -35.97
CA ILE A 184 -2.02 7.21 -36.91
C ILE A 184 -3.18 6.44 -37.54
N LYS A 185 -3.48 6.72 -38.82
CA LYS A 185 -4.39 5.89 -39.63
C LYS A 185 -3.58 5.03 -40.58
N GLY A 186 -3.36 3.77 -40.21
CA GLY A 186 -2.70 2.75 -41.04
C GLY A 186 -1.20 2.57 -40.76
N GLU A 187 -0.71 1.35 -41.02
CA GLU A 187 0.66 0.93 -40.79
C GLU A 187 1.65 1.69 -41.69
N ASN A 188 2.75 2.16 -41.08
CA ASN A 188 3.88 2.90 -41.63
C ASN A 188 3.74 4.44 -41.68
N GLN A 189 4.17 5.10 -40.59
CA GLN A 189 4.95 6.33 -40.69
C GLN A 189 5.76 6.61 -39.42
N THR A 190 6.98 7.12 -39.65
CA THR A 190 8.09 7.32 -38.71
C THR A 190 7.88 8.44 -37.69
N PHE A 191 8.50 8.26 -36.52
CA PHE A 191 8.63 9.20 -35.41
C PHE A 191 8.93 10.64 -35.84
N ILE A 192 8.13 11.58 -35.35
CA ILE A 192 8.51 12.99 -35.25
C ILE A 192 8.12 13.47 -33.86
N GLU A 193 9.10 13.80 -33.02
CA GLU A 193 8.89 14.73 -31.90
C GLU A 193 8.61 16.10 -32.51
N THR A 194 7.35 16.53 -32.58
CA THR A 194 7.01 17.89 -33.02
C THR A 194 6.62 18.78 -31.85
N SER A 195 7.26 19.95 -31.82
CA SER A 195 7.15 21.05 -30.88
C SER A 195 5.98 22.01 -31.12
N ASP A 196 4.96 21.66 -31.92
CA ASP A 196 3.82 22.53 -32.19
C ASP A 196 2.56 22.05 -31.45
N LEU A 197 2.46 22.46 -30.18
CA LEU A 197 1.36 22.20 -29.25
C LEU A 197 0.21 23.20 -29.38
N SER A 198 0.25 24.14 -30.33
CA SER A 198 -0.68 25.28 -30.39
C SER A 198 -2.14 24.89 -30.69
N ASP A 199 -2.36 23.79 -31.44
CA ASP A 199 -3.69 23.24 -31.72
C ASP A 199 -4.22 22.32 -30.61
N LEU A 200 -3.34 21.86 -29.71
CA LEU A 200 -3.64 20.94 -28.59
C LEU A 200 -3.66 21.64 -27.24
N GLN A 201 -3.62 22.99 -27.19
CA GLN A 201 -3.70 23.74 -25.95
C GLN A 201 -5.01 23.45 -25.20
N THR A 202 -4.84 22.55 -24.24
CA THR A 202 -5.58 22.17 -23.03
C THR A 202 -6.14 23.31 -22.18
N SER A 203 -5.95 24.58 -22.53
CA SER A 203 -6.32 25.69 -21.66
C SER A 203 -7.80 26.05 -21.84
N GLY A 204 -8.66 25.51 -20.97
CA GLY A 204 -9.92 26.18 -20.67
C GLY A 204 -11.12 25.31 -20.36
N VAL A 205 -11.02 23.98 -20.30
CA VAL A 205 -12.16 23.17 -19.81
C VAL A 205 -12.33 23.28 -18.30
N PHE A 206 -11.25 23.57 -17.58
CA PHE A 206 -11.28 23.90 -16.16
C PHE A 206 -11.03 25.38 -15.95
N GLN A 207 -11.71 25.95 -14.95
CA GLN A 207 -11.45 27.28 -14.44
C GLN A 207 -10.03 27.33 -13.85
N PRO A 208 -9.20 28.32 -14.21
CA PRO A 208 -7.83 28.44 -13.69
C PRO A 208 -7.75 28.46 -12.16
N ASP A 209 -8.71 29.08 -11.50
CA ASP A 209 -8.75 29.16 -10.04
C ASP A 209 -8.83 27.77 -9.41
N ILE A 210 -9.65 26.87 -9.96
CA ILE A 210 -9.79 25.51 -9.46
C ILE A 210 -8.51 24.69 -9.67
N LEU A 211 -7.86 24.82 -10.83
CA LEU A 211 -6.58 24.14 -11.07
C LEU A 211 -5.47 24.64 -10.13
N ASN A 212 -5.51 25.92 -9.76
CA ASN A 212 -4.56 26.52 -8.82
C ASN A 212 -4.84 26.16 -7.36
N THR A 213 -6.10 25.92 -6.99
CA THR A 213 -6.50 25.62 -5.61
C THR A 213 -6.75 24.14 -5.34
N TYR A 214 -6.75 23.29 -6.37
CA TYR A 214 -6.98 21.85 -6.22
C TYR A 214 -5.96 21.24 -5.25
N PRO A 215 -6.38 20.51 -4.21
CA PRO A 215 -5.49 20.16 -3.09
C PRO A 215 -4.58 18.95 -3.34
N GLY A 216 -4.78 18.17 -4.41
CA GLY A 216 -4.12 16.87 -4.58
C GLY A 216 -3.24 16.74 -5.82
N VAL A 217 -2.62 15.57 -5.97
CA VAL A 217 -2.05 15.03 -7.22
C VAL A 217 -2.64 13.65 -7.48
N PHE A 218 -2.71 13.23 -8.74
CA PHE A 218 -3.39 11.97 -9.12
C PHE A 218 -2.50 10.72 -8.92
N ALA A 219 -1.76 10.64 -7.82
CA ALA A 219 -0.95 9.47 -7.44
C ALA A 219 -0.80 9.40 -5.91
N LEU A 220 -0.53 8.20 -5.38
CA LEU A 220 -0.01 8.04 -4.03
C LEU A 220 1.18 8.98 -3.84
N THR A 221 1.13 9.72 -2.74
CA THR A 221 2.15 10.73 -2.46
C THR A 221 3.14 10.14 -1.50
N LEU A 222 4.28 9.71 -2.06
CA LEU A 222 5.51 9.64 -1.29
C LEU A 222 5.77 11.00 -0.65
N VAL A 223 5.75 11.04 0.66
CA VAL A 223 5.94 12.26 1.45
C VAL A 223 7.34 12.30 2.05
N GLY A 224 8.01 11.15 2.16
CA GLY A 224 9.43 11.07 2.47
C GLY A 224 10.07 9.78 1.98
N VAL A 225 11.21 9.90 1.29
CA VAL A 225 12.21 8.85 1.13
C VAL A 225 13.32 9.16 2.10
N TRP A 226 13.70 8.18 2.91
CA TRP A 226 14.90 8.29 3.73
C TRP A 226 15.87 7.18 3.33
N ASP A 227 16.65 7.52 2.30
CA ASP A 227 17.65 6.70 1.61
C ASP A 227 19.03 6.76 2.26
N ARG A 228 19.12 7.35 3.46
CA ARG A 228 20.35 7.32 4.26
C ARG A 228 20.53 5.97 4.95
N LEU A 229 19.45 5.22 5.15
CA LEU A 229 19.44 3.77 5.31
C LEU A 229 19.72 3.14 3.95
N SER A 230 20.86 2.46 3.80
CA SER A 230 21.03 1.59 2.63
C SER A 230 20.17 0.33 2.75
N VAL A 231 19.69 0.01 3.97
CA VAL A 231 18.84 -1.13 4.27
C VAL A 231 17.86 -0.79 5.41
N ALA A 232 16.59 -1.18 5.30
CA ALA A 232 15.65 -1.17 6.43
C ALA A 232 14.94 -2.53 6.58
N TYR A 233 15.04 -3.12 7.78
CA TYR A 233 14.41 -4.40 8.13
C TYR A 233 13.23 -4.23 9.09
N GLY A 234 13.28 -3.21 9.95
CA GLY A 234 12.26 -2.96 10.96
C GLY A 234 11.79 -1.51 10.95
N VAL A 235 10.50 -1.31 11.25
CA VAL A 235 9.93 0.02 11.46
C VAL A 235 8.91 -0.01 12.60
N THR A 236 8.98 1.01 13.46
CA THR A 236 8.00 1.20 14.53
C THR A 236 7.60 2.67 14.65
N VAL A 237 6.33 2.92 14.94
CA VAL A 237 5.74 4.26 15.04
C VAL A 237 5.20 4.46 16.45
N VAL A 238 5.72 5.49 17.13
CA VAL A 238 5.30 5.84 18.49
C VAL A 238 5.07 7.35 18.58
N GLY A 239 3.82 7.73 18.84
CA GLY A 239 3.41 9.14 18.92
C GLY A 239 3.63 9.87 17.61
N ASN A 240 4.48 10.91 17.63
CA ASN A 240 4.79 11.75 16.47
C ASN A 240 6.09 11.34 15.77
N TYR A 241 6.62 10.14 16.03
CA TYR A 241 7.88 9.70 15.43
C TYR A 241 7.75 8.32 14.80
N ALA A 242 8.39 8.17 13.64
CA ALA A 242 8.71 6.88 13.04
C ALA A 242 10.20 6.59 13.27
N TYR A 243 10.48 5.33 13.61
CA TYR A 243 11.81 4.81 13.87
C TYR A 243 12.05 3.63 12.95
N ALA A 244 13.05 3.74 12.07
CA ALA A 244 13.42 2.66 11.14
C ALA A 244 14.84 2.19 11.41
N VAL A 245 15.05 0.88 11.29
CA VAL A 245 16.33 0.22 11.58
C VAL A 245 16.79 -0.65 10.43
N GLY A 246 18.11 -0.67 10.26
CA GLY A 246 18.86 -1.52 9.34
C GLY A 246 20.35 -1.21 9.50
N ASP A 247 20.98 -0.60 8.51
CA ASP A 247 22.38 -0.14 8.61
C ASP A 247 22.55 1.22 9.34
N THR A 248 21.46 1.77 9.85
CA THR A 248 21.43 2.87 10.81
C THR A 248 20.09 2.85 11.56
N LEU A 249 19.92 3.67 12.60
CA LEU A 249 18.62 4.01 13.18
C LEU A 249 18.28 5.41 12.72
N GLU A 250 17.12 5.57 12.10
CA GLU A 250 16.61 6.89 11.72
C GLU A 250 15.41 7.31 12.55
N ILE A 251 15.35 8.60 12.86
CA ILE A 251 14.24 9.22 13.57
C ILE A 251 13.60 10.29 12.68
N ILE A 252 12.35 10.05 12.36
CA ILE A 252 11.57 10.90 11.48
C ILE A 252 10.41 11.49 12.28
N ASP A 253 10.32 12.83 12.34
CA ASP A 253 9.17 13.53 12.89
C ASP A 253 8.03 13.52 11.89
N ILE A 254 6.94 12.90 12.33
CA ILE A 254 5.69 12.69 11.61
C ILE A 254 4.55 13.46 12.29
N SER A 255 4.83 14.51 13.07
CA SER A 255 3.79 15.41 13.59
C SER A 255 2.98 16.09 12.49
N ASN A 256 3.62 16.31 11.34
CA ASN A 256 2.96 16.51 10.06
C ASN A 256 3.45 15.44 9.09
N PRO A 257 2.80 14.28 9.01
CA PRO A 257 3.31 13.19 8.18
C PRO A 257 3.23 13.49 6.68
N SER A 258 2.50 14.53 6.24
CA SER A 258 2.55 15.02 4.86
C SER A 258 3.85 15.77 4.50
N ASN A 259 4.60 16.18 5.51
CA ASN A 259 5.92 16.80 5.37
C ASN A 259 6.82 16.24 6.50
N PRO A 260 7.19 14.95 6.42
CA PRO A 260 8.01 14.31 7.43
C PRO A 260 9.37 15.00 7.47
N ILE A 261 9.90 15.16 8.67
CA ILE A 261 11.18 15.85 8.86
C ILE A 261 12.15 14.86 9.48
N PHE A 262 13.20 14.49 8.73
CA PHE A 262 14.36 13.85 9.31
C PHE A 262 14.86 14.67 10.50
N LYS A 263 14.89 14.06 11.68
CA LYS A 263 15.41 14.72 12.87
C LYS A 263 16.87 14.35 13.06
N GLY A 264 17.17 13.06 13.06
CA GLY A 264 18.50 12.58 13.33
C GLY A 264 18.62 11.10 13.05
N SER A 265 19.87 10.63 13.01
CA SER A 265 20.22 9.23 12.83
C SER A 265 21.31 8.84 13.81
N CYS A 266 21.39 7.54 14.09
CA CYS A 266 22.43 6.94 14.90
C CYS A 266 22.96 5.70 14.19
N ASP A 267 24.23 5.69 13.85
CA ASP A 267 24.87 4.57 13.16
C ASP A 267 24.76 3.29 14.02
N ILE A 268 24.20 2.24 13.41
CA ILE A 268 24.13 0.87 13.93
C ILE A 268 24.38 -0.07 12.74
N PRO A 269 25.11 -1.19 12.88
CA PRO A 269 25.55 -1.93 11.70
C PRO A 269 24.49 -2.80 11.01
N ALA A 270 23.53 -3.38 11.75
CA ALA A 270 22.62 -4.41 11.22
C ALA A 270 21.34 -4.59 12.07
N GLY A 271 20.61 -3.52 12.35
CA GLY A 271 19.33 -3.56 13.09
C GLY A 271 18.24 -4.39 12.40
N GLN A 272 17.70 -5.38 13.11
CA GLN A 272 16.62 -6.27 12.65
C GLN A 272 15.26 -5.84 13.18
N ASP A 273 15.19 -5.56 14.48
CA ASP A 273 13.96 -5.13 15.14
C ASP A 273 14.22 -3.98 16.11
N VAL A 274 13.17 -3.20 16.40
CA VAL A 274 13.23 -2.03 17.26
C VAL A 274 11.99 -1.87 18.13
N GLN A 275 12.21 -1.70 19.42
CA GLN A 275 11.18 -1.27 20.35
C GLN A 275 11.50 0.08 20.98
N ILE A 276 10.47 0.94 21.07
CA ILE A 276 10.57 2.26 21.69
C ILE A 276 9.93 2.24 23.06
N VAL A 277 10.71 2.58 24.10
CA VAL A 277 10.22 2.72 25.47
C VAL A 277 10.72 4.02 26.08
N GLY A 278 9.80 4.95 26.31
CA GLY A 278 10.11 6.26 26.88
C GLY A 278 11.04 7.07 25.96
N ASN A 279 12.23 7.39 26.46
CA ASN A 279 13.24 8.20 25.75
C ASN A 279 14.31 7.35 25.04
N TYR A 280 14.10 6.05 24.89
CA TYR A 280 15.10 5.15 24.32
C TYR A 280 14.50 4.30 23.20
N ALA A 281 15.30 4.12 22.15
CA ALA A 281 15.13 3.05 21.18
C ALA A 281 16.06 1.89 21.55
N TYR A 282 15.49 0.70 21.59
CA TYR A 282 16.18 -0.56 21.85
C TYR A 282 16.17 -1.36 20.56
N VAL A 283 17.34 -1.52 19.96
CA VAL A 283 17.47 -2.15 18.65
C VAL A 283 18.16 -3.49 18.80
N ALA A 284 17.53 -4.54 18.30
CA ALA A 284 18.15 -5.83 18.07
C ALA A 284 19.04 -5.71 16.83
N ASP A 285 20.36 -5.76 17.01
CA ASP A 285 21.33 -5.70 15.92
C ASP A 285 22.02 -7.05 15.72
N TRP A 286 22.00 -7.53 14.48
CA TRP A 286 22.52 -8.85 14.10
C TRP A 286 24.01 -9.02 14.43
N ASP A 287 24.82 -7.97 14.24
CA ASP A 287 26.28 -8.03 14.36
C ASP A 287 26.81 -7.44 15.67
N SER A 288 26.02 -6.58 16.33
CA SER A 288 26.46 -5.81 17.50
C SER A 288 25.62 -6.02 18.75
N GLY A 289 24.56 -6.81 18.71
CA GLY A 289 23.70 -7.11 19.86
C GLY A 289 22.78 -5.96 20.20
N LEU A 290 22.43 -5.77 21.47
CA LEU A 290 21.51 -4.69 21.85
C LEU A 290 22.18 -3.31 21.71
N GLN A 291 21.61 -2.47 20.85
CA GLN A 291 21.93 -1.05 20.80
C GLN A 291 20.88 -0.24 21.57
N ILE A 292 21.32 0.65 22.47
CA ILE A 292 20.47 1.54 23.23
C ILE A 292 20.75 2.98 22.80
N ILE A 293 19.79 3.55 22.11
CA ILE A 293 19.89 4.89 21.55
C ILE A 293 19.01 5.82 22.38
N ASP A 294 19.60 6.90 22.91
CA ASP A 294 18.84 8.00 23.52
C ASP A 294 18.22 8.84 22.42
N ILE A 295 16.90 8.88 22.44
CA ILE A 295 16.05 9.60 21.50
C ILE A 295 15.32 10.78 22.17
N SER A 296 15.70 11.16 23.40
CA SER A 296 15.13 12.31 24.11
C SER A 296 15.32 13.63 23.36
N ASN A 297 16.46 13.75 22.65
CA ASN A 297 16.65 14.77 21.63
C ASN A 297 16.66 14.10 20.24
N PRO A 298 15.51 14.06 19.54
CA PRO A 298 15.42 13.36 18.27
C PRO A 298 16.33 13.96 17.18
N THR A 299 16.81 15.21 17.33
CA THR A 299 17.75 15.81 16.36
C THR A 299 19.21 15.44 16.57
N ASN A 300 19.52 14.83 17.70
CA ASN A 300 20.86 14.37 18.03
C ASN A 300 20.73 13.07 18.82
N PRO A 301 20.16 12.02 18.21
CA PRO A 301 20.12 10.74 18.85
C PRO A 301 21.56 10.28 19.04
N SER A 302 21.80 9.61 20.16
CA SER A 302 23.14 9.17 20.48
C SER A 302 23.08 7.78 21.04
N LEU A 303 23.93 6.91 20.50
CA LEU A 303 24.23 5.63 21.10
C LEU A 303 24.69 5.89 22.54
N LYS A 304 23.87 5.48 23.51
CA LYS A 304 24.21 5.60 24.93
C LYS A 304 24.93 4.36 25.41
N GLY A 305 24.45 3.21 24.97
CA GLY A 305 24.96 1.93 25.43
C GLY A 305 24.88 0.91 24.32
N THR A 306 25.85 0.01 24.34
CA THR A 306 25.86 -1.20 23.52
C THR A 306 26.08 -2.36 24.46
N PHE A 307 25.32 -3.43 24.24
CA PHE A 307 25.64 -4.73 24.77
C PHE A 307 26.02 -5.65 23.61
N SER A 308 27.33 -5.89 23.47
CA SER A 308 27.89 -6.65 22.35
C SER A 308 27.38 -8.10 22.30
N GLY A 309 27.04 -8.57 21.12
CA GLY A 309 26.53 -9.91 20.84
C GLY A 309 25.93 -9.97 19.44
N SER A 310 25.01 -10.89 19.21
CA SER A 310 24.02 -10.82 18.13
C SER A 310 22.64 -10.63 18.75
N ALA A 311 21.67 -10.13 17.99
CA ALA A 311 20.30 -9.99 18.42
C ALA A 311 19.36 -10.11 17.22
N TRP A 312 18.34 -10.95 17.33
CA TRP A 312 17.34 -11.19 16.28
C TRP A 312 16.00 -10.55 16.63
N ASP A 313 15.61 -10.63 17.91
CA ASP A 313 14.39 -10.02 18.44
C ASP A 313 14.65 -9.38 19.81
N VAL A 314 13.87 -8.35 20.15
CA VAL A 314 13.97 -7.63 21.43
C VAL A 314 12.60 -7.27 21.99
N GLN A 315 12.38 -7.62 23.26
CA GLN A 315 11.27 -7.08 24.03
C GLN A 315 11.76 -6.42 25.32
N VAL A 316 11.24 -5.22 25.60
CA VAL A 316 11.57 -4.37 26.73
C VAL A 316 10.40 -4.36 27.69
N VAL A 317 10.65 -4.80 28.93
CA VAL A 317 9.67 -4.78 30.01
C VAL A 317 10.31 -4.22 31.28
N GLY A 318 9.83 -3.06 31.72
CA GLY A 318 10.36 -2.38 32.90
C GLY A 318 11.80 -1.92 32.70
N ASN A 319 12.72 -2.41 33.54
CA ASN A 319 14.14 -2.05 33.52
C ASN A 319 15.02 -3.06 32.76
N TYR A 320 14.41 -3.96 31.98
CA TYR A 320 15.12 -5.02 31.28
C TYR A 320 14.78 -5.02 29.80
N ALA A 321 15.81 -5.20 28.98
CA ALA A 321 15.67 -5.65 27.61
C ALA A 321 15.95 -7.16 27.57
N TYR A 322 15.01 -7.90 27.00
CA TYR A 322 15.07 -9.34 26.77
C TYR A 322 15.37 -9.54 25.30
N VAL A 323 16.54 -10.08 25.02
CA VAL A 323 17.06 -10.23 23.65
C VAL A 323 17.13 -11.71 23.33
N ALA A 324 16.50 -12.08 22.22
CA ALA A 324 16.64 -13.38 21.60
C ALA A 324 17.87 -13.34 20.67
N ASP A 325 18.79 -14.28 20.86
CA ASP A 325 19.98 -14.41 20.04
C ASP A 325 20.34 -15.87 19.75
N GLY A 326 21.38 -16.06 18.93
CA GLY A 326 21.88 -17.39 18.58
C GLY A 326 22.48 -18.20 19.74
N SER A 327 22.49 -17.67 20.97
CA SER A 327 22.83 -18.41 22.19
C SER A 327 21.63 -18.62 23.12
N GLY A 328 20.46 -18.02 22.85
CA GLY A 328 19.26 -18.12 23.68
C GLY A 328 18.78 -16.74 24.17
N LEU A 329 18.67 -16.57 25.49
CA LEU A 329 18.14 -15.33 26.10
C LEU A 329 19.23 -14.52 26.80
N GLN A 330 19.38 -13.27 26.38
CA GLN A 330 20.12 -12.26 27.14
C GLN A 330 19.15 -11.35 27.91
N ILE A 331 19.39 -11.17 29.21
CA ILE A 331 18.64 -10.22 30.05
C ILE A 331 19.55 -9.07 30.41
N ILE A 332 19.30 -7.94 29.78
CA ILE A 332 20.17 -6.77 29.89
C ILE A 332 19.52 -5.77 30.83
N ASP A 333 20.21 -5.42 31.92
CA ASP A 333 19.81 -4.34 32.82
C ASP A 333 20.03 -3.01 32.12
N ILE A 334 18.93 -2.36 31.79
CA ILE A 334 18.88 -1.08 31.08
C ILE A 334 18.55 0.08 32.02
N SER A 335 18.61 -0.14 33.35
CA SER A 335 18.40 0.93 34.35
C SER A 335 19.44 2.05 34.25
N ASN A 336 20.66 1.71 33.81
CA ASN A 336 21.65 2.69 33.35
C ASN A 336 21.89 2.49 31.84
N PRO A 337 21.19 3.24 30.98
CA PRO A 337 21.28 3.08 29.53
C PRO A 337 22.67 3.42 28.96
N THR A 338 23.54 4.12 29.70
CA THR A 338 24.92 4.38 29.24
C THR A 338 25.91 3.26 29.55
N ASN A 339 25.49 2.31 30.38
CA ASN A 339 26.29 1.16 30.76
C ASN A 339 25.32 -0.02 30.94
N PRO A 340 24.68 -0.48 29.85
CA PRO A 340 23.88 -1.68 29.90
C PRO A 340 24.77 -2.82 30.37
N THR A 341 24.29 -3.53 31.38
CA THR A 341 25.04 -4.67 31.92
C THR A 341 24.22 -5.92 31.73
N LEU A 342 24.88 -7.01 31.40
CA LEU A 342 24.25 -8.31 31.48
C LEU A 342 23.78 -8.50 32.91
N LYS A 343 22.47 -8.55 33.10
CA LYS A 343 21.91 -8.90 34.41
C LYS A 343 22.09 -10.38 34.62
N GLY A 344 21.69 -11.14 33.61
CA GLY A 344 21.82 -12.58 33.51
C GLY A 344 21.59 -12.99 32.07
N ASN A 345 21.94 -14.23 31.77
CA ASN A 345 21.64 -14.87 30.51
C ASN A 345 21.16 -16.27 30.82
N TYR A 346 20.44 -16.84 29.87
CA TYR A 346 20.21 -18.25 29.84
C TYR A 346 20.59 -18.77 28.46
N ASN A 347 21.72 -19.48 28.40
CA ASN A 347 22.15 -20.12 27.16
C ASN A 347 21.27 -21.35 26.90
N THR A 348 20.64 -21.35 25.75
CA THR A 348 19.92 -22.49 25.21
C THR A 348 20.83 -23.27 24.26
N SER A 349 20.35 -24.41 23.76
CA SER A 349 21.10 -25.19 22.77
C SER A 349 20.83 -24.76 21.33
N GLY A 350 19.74 -24.03 21.09
CA GLY A 350 19.33 -23.53 19.77
C GLY A 350 19.58 -22.04 19.56
N GLY A 351 18.97 -21.50 18.52
CA GLY A 351 18.95 -20.06 18.24
C GLY A 351 17.56 -19.50 18.46
N ALA A 352 17.44 -18.53 19.36
CA ALA A 352 16.15 -17.93 19.68
C ALA A 352 15.76 -16.89 18.61
N GLU A 353 14.77 -17.22 17.78
CA GLU A 353 14.24 -16.37 16.70
C GLU A 353 13.22 -15.35 17.20
N GLY A 354 12.40 -15.73 18.19
CA GLY A 354 11.39 -14.86 18.76
C GLY A 354 11.34 -14.92 20.28
N VAL A 355 11.02 -13.80 20.92
CA VAL A 355 10.80 -13.71 22.37
C VAL A 355 9.47 -13.04 22.71
N GLN A 356 8.70 -13.70 23.57
CA GLN A 356 7.54 -13.08 24.21
C GLN A 356 7.65 -13.12 25.73
N ILE A 357 7.48 -11.97 26.38
CA ILE A 357 7.51 -11.78 27.82
C ILE A 357 6.07 -11.71 28.34
N VAL A 358 5.72 -12.67 29.22
CA VAL A 358 4.43 -12.69 29.91
C VAL A 358 4.66 -12.91 31.41
N GLY A 359 4.41 -11.86 32.20
CA GLY A 359 4.59 -11.90 33.65
C GLY A 359 6.06 -12.10 34.04
N ASN A 360 6.36 -13.22 34.70
CA ASN A 360 7.70 -13.57 35.19
C ASN A 360 8.45 -14.55 34.27
N TYR A 361 7.99 -14.72 33.03
CA TYR A 361 8.55 -15.69 32.09
C TYR A 361 8.88 -15.04 30.76
N ALA A 362 10.02 -15.47 30.21
CA ALA A 362 10.35 -15.29 28.81
C ALA A 362 10.09 -16.62 28.08
N TYR A 363 9.36 -16.55 26.97
CA TYR A 363 9.05 -17.68 26.10
C TYR A 363 9.80 -17.47 24.79
N LEU A 364 10.65 -18.43 24.43
CA LEU A 364 11.47 -18.36 23.22
C LEU A 364 11.00 -19.40 22.21
N ALA A 365 10.85 -18.99 20.95
CA ALA A 365 10.91 -19.90 19.81
C ALA A 365 12.39 -20.12 19.49
N ASP A 366 12.94 -21.26 19.92
CA ASP A 366 14.38 -21.51 20.01
C ASP A 366 14.86 -22.54 18.98
N TRP A 367 14.39 -22.40 17.75
CA TRP A 367 14.77 -23.21 16.60
C TRP A 367 14.75 -24.71 16.91
N ASP A 368 15.89 -25.41 16.82
CA ASP A 368 16.03 -26.86 17.05
C ASP A 368 15.86 -27.31 18.50
N SER A 369 15.75 -26.37 19.45
CA SER A 369 15.49 -26.63 20.87
C SER A 369 14.02 -26.41 21.26
N GLY A 370 13.17 -26.03 20.30
CA GLY A 370 11.74 -25.85 20.50
C GLY A 370 11.36 -24.71 21.44
N LEU A 371 10.41 -24.95 22.36
CA LEU A 371 9.96 -23.92 23.31
C LEU A 371 10.83 -23.91 24.56
N GLN A 372 11.47 -22.77 24.83
CA GLN A 372 12.18 -22.53 26.09
C GLN A 372 11.38 -21.58 26.98
N ILE A 373 11.19 -21.94 28.25
CA ILE A 373 10.50 -21.13 29.26
C ILE A 373 11.48 -20.74 30.34
N ILE A 374 11.92 -19.49 30.31
CA ILE A 374 12.93 -18.99 31.24
C ILE A 374 12.24 -18.24 32.38
N ASP A 375 12.51 -18.67 33.63
CA ASP A 375 12.09 -17.92 34.82
C ASP A 375 12.96 -16.68 34.96
N ILE A 376 12.34 -15.53 34.76
CA ILE A 376 12.98 -14.22 34.82
C ILE A 376 12.62 -13.46 36.11
N SER A 377 12.04 -14.15 37.11
CA SER A 377 11.72 -13.54 38.42
C SER A 377 12.96 -13.07 39.17
N ASN A 378 14.08 -13.77 38.99
CA ASN A 378 15.40 -13.27 39.37
C ASN A 378 16.26 -13.04 38.11
N PRO A 379 16.27 -11.83 37.56
CA PRO A 379 16.97 -11.55 36.32
C PRO A 379 18.49 -11.69 36.43
N THR A 380 19.09 -11.79 37.64
CA THR A 380 20.54 -12.05 37.78
C THR A 380 20.93 -13.51 37.61
N ASN A 381 19.97 -14.39 37.78
CA ASN A 381 20.16 -15.82 37.69
C ASN A 381 18.88 -16.39 37.07
N PRO A 382 18.61 -16.04 35.79
CA PRO A 382 17.50 -16.65 35.09
C PRO A 382 17.77 -18.15 35.04
N THR A 383 16.73 -18.91 35.28
CA THR A 383 16.81 -20.36 35.27
C THR A 383 15.81 -20.85 34.27
N LEU A 384 16.17 -21.89 33.52
CA LEU A 384 15.18 -22.67 32.82
C LEU A 384 14.11 -23.09 33.81
N LYS A 385 12.90 -22.57 33.60
CA LYS A 385 11.76 -23.02 34.36
C LYS A 385 11.41 -24.41 33.89
N GLY A 386 11.25 -24.52 32.57
CA GLY A 386 11.05 -25.74 31.85
C GLY A 386 11.28 -25.48 30.37
N ASN A 387 11.37 -26.55 29.61
CA ASN A 387 11.42 -26.52 28.16
C ASN A 387 10.49 -27.60 27.64
N TYR A 388 10.08 -27.41 26.40
CA TYR A 388 9.48 -28.46 25.62
C TYR A 388 10.23 -28.54 24.29
N ASP A 389 11.03 -29.58 24.15
CA ASP A 389 11.70 -29.96 22.90
C ASP A 389 10.62 -30.33 21.87
N THR A 390 10.35 -29.41 20.96
CA THR A 390 9.44 -29.64 19.84
C THR A 390 10.17 -30.48 18.78
N SER A 391 9.42 -31.10 17.86
CA SER A 391 10.04 -32.03 16.90
C SER A 391 10.62 -31.32 15.66
N GLY A 392 10.30 -30.05 15.45
CA GLY A 392 10.72 -29.23 14.32
C GLY A 392 11.62 -28.06 14.71
N TYR A 393 11.53 -26.99 13.92
CA TYR A 393 12.24 -25.74 14.19
C TYR A 393 11.22 -24.68 14.62
N ALA A 394 11.28 -24.26 15.88
CA ALA A 394 10.37 -23.23 16.38
C ALA A 394 10.75 -21.86 15.79
N VAL A 395 9.86 -21.27 14.99
CA VAL A 395 10.06 -19.99 14.29
C VAL A 395 9.28 -18.86 14.96
N ASP A 396 8.03 -19.10 15.31
CA ASP A 396 7.13 -18.10 15.90
C ASP A 396 6.40 -18.67 17.13
N VAL A 397 6.11 -17.81 18.10
CA VAL A 397 5.42 -18.18 19.34
C VAL A 397 4.42 -17.11 19.76
N GLN A 398 3.19 -17.55 20.03
CA GLN A 398 2.18 -16.72 20.67
C GLN A 398 1.69 -17.33 21.98
N ILE A 399 1.74 -16.55 23.06
CA ILE A 399 1.25 -16.93 24.38
C ILE A 399 -0.18 -16.42 24.56
N VAL A 400 -1.12 -17.35 24.78
CA VAL A 400 -2.52 -17.04 25.09
C VAL A 400 -2.98 -17.85 26.31
N GLY A 401 -3.18 -17.14 27.43
CA GLY A 401 -3.60 -17.74 28.69
C GLY A 401 -2.56 -18.73 29.24
N ASN A 402 -2.92 -20.01 29.31
CA ASN A 402 -2.07 -21.08 29.84
C ASN A 402 -1.38 -21.91 28.74
N TYR A 403 -1.37 -21.41 27.50
CA TYR A 403 -0.82 -22.15 26.37
C TYR A 403 0.18 -21.29 25.59
N ALA A 404 1.24 -21.95 25.15
CA ALA A 404 2.12 -21.46 24.09
C ALA A 404 1.74 -22.18 22.79
N TYR A 405 1.52 -21.38 21.74
CA TYR A 405 1.24 -21.86 20.39
C TYR A 405 2.48 -21.56 19.56
N VAL A 406 3.13 -22.61 19.07
CA VAL A 406 4.40 -22.51 18.36
C VAL A 406 4.20 -22.98 16.92
N ALA A 407 4.60 -22.13 15.97
CA ALA A 407 4.80 -22.54 14.58
C ALA A 407 6.18 -23.20 14.47
N ASP A 408 6.19 -24.49 14.16
CA ASP A 408 7.34 -25.38 14.36
C ASP A 408 7.81 -26.03 13.05
N ASP A 409 7.87 -25.26 11.96
CA ASP A 409 8.37 -25.72 10.66
C ASP A 409 7.59 -27.00 10.23
N THR A 410 8.27 -28.07 9.79
CA THR A 410 7.69 -29.36 9.38
C THR A 410 6.97 -30.14 10.47
N SER A 411 6.97 -29.68 11.73
CA SER A 411 6.17 -30.27 12.80
C SER A 411 4.83 -29.56 13.00
N GLY A 412 4.57 -28.50 12.23
CA GLY A 412 3.30 -27.77 12.24
C GLY A 412 3.02 -27.03 13.53
N LEU A 413 1.79 -27.13 14.04
CA LEU A 413 1.37 -26.43 15.25
C LEU A 413 1.62 -27.25 16.50
N GLN A 414 2.45 -26.72 17.40
CA GLN A 414 2.63 -27.28 18.73
C GLN A 414 1.84 -26.47 19.76
N ILE A 415 1.03 -27.15 20.60
CA ILE A 415 0.28 -26.53 21.69
C ILE A 415 0.84 -27.04 23.01
N ILE A 416 1.64 -26.20 23.65
CA ILE A 416 2.31 -26.54 24.90
C ILE A 416 1.51 -26.00 26.08
N ASP A 417 1.13 -26.87 27.02
CA ASP A 417 0.53 -26.50 28.30
C ASP A 417 1.61 -25.90 29.20
N ILE A 418 1.49 -24.60 29.46
CA ILE A 418 2.42 -23.83 30.29
C ILE A 418 1.79 -23.46 31.64
N SER A 419 0.67 -24.10 32.03
CA SER A 419 0.05 -23.89 33.34
C SER A 419 0.97 -24.29 34.50
N ASN A 420 1.80 -25.30 34.29
CA ASN A 420 2.96 -25.57 35.13
C ASN A 420 4.24 -25.33 34.30
N PRO A 421 4.82 -24.12 34.38
CA PRO A 421 5.98 -23.79 33.57
C PRO A 421 7.23 -24.60 33.95
N THR A 422 7.25 -25.34 35.08
CA THR A 422 8.39 -26.21 35.43
C THR A 422 8.44 -27.52 34.66
N ASN A 423 7.29 -27.92 34.15
CA ASN A 423 7.12 -29.16 33.42
C ASN A 423 6.08 -28.88 32.35
N PRO A 424 6.42 -28.02 31.36
CA PRO A 424 5.56 -27.80 30.24
C PRO A 424 5.38 -29.15 29.54
N THR A 425 4.16 -29.42 29.13
CA THR A 425 3.84 -30.68 28.47
C THR A 425 3.15 -30.35 27.18
N LEU A 426 3.45 -31.10 26.13
CA LEU A 426 2.61 -31.09 24.95
C LEU A 426 1.18 -31.35 25.38
N LYS A 427 0.33 -30.34 25.19
CA LYS A 427 -1.09 -30.54 25.39
C LYS A 427 -1.62 -31.34 24.23
N GLY A 428 -1.30 -30.88 23.03
CA GLY A 428 -1.57 -31.51 21.76
C GLY A 428 -0.71 -30.86 20.68
N ASN A 429 -0.69 -31.48 19.52
CA ASN A 429 -0.08 -30.94 18.33
C ASN A 429 -1.01 -31.20 17.16
N TYR A 430 -0.83 -30.42 16.11
CA TYR A 430 -1.40 -30.71 14.82
C TYR A 430 -0.29 -30.61 13.77
N ASP A 431 0.08 -31.76 13.22
CA ASP A 431 1.00 -31.90 12.10
C ASP A 431 0.36 -31.27 10.85
N THR A 432 0.82 -30.07 10.50
CA THR A 432 0.40 -29.39 9.27
C THR A 432 1.20 -29.96 8.09
N PRO A 433 0.67 -29.95 6.86
CA PRO A 433 1.31 -30.73 5.80
C PRO A 433 2.68 -30.20 5.34
N ASP A 434 2.99 -28.90 5.55
CA ASP A 434 4.24 -28.26 5.12
C ASP A 434 4.92 -27.46 6.27
N TYR A 435 5.45 -26.27 5.99
CA TYR A 435 6.30 -25.50 6.90
C TYR A 435 5.50 -24.40 7.60
N ALA A 436 5.24 -24.57 8.90
CA ALA A 436 4.57 -23.56 9.71
C ALA A 436 5.51 -22.39 10.04
N TYR A 437 5.24 -21.20 9.48
CA TYR A 437 6.07 -19.99 9.68
C TYR A 437 5.46 -18.94 10.60
N GLY A 438 4.13 -18.77 10.55
CA GLY A 438 3.43 -17.75 11.33
C GLY A 438 2.20 -18.33 12.02
N VAL A 439 1.94 -17.90 13.25
CA VAL A 439 0.75 -18.32 14.00
C VAL A 439 0.01 -17.14 14.62
N GLN A 440 -1.30 -17.10 14.40
CA GLN A 440 -2.19 -16.21 15.14
C GLN A 440 -3.34 -16.98 15.78
N VAL A 441 -3.55 -16.75 17.08
CA VAL A 441 -4.61 -17.34 17.88
C VAL A 441 -5.74 -16.33 18.07
N VAL A 442 -6.94 -16.66 17.61
CA VAL A 442 -8.16 -15.87 17.80
C VAL A 442 -9.30 -16.76 18.29
N GLY A 443 -9.69 -16.54 19.55
CA GLY A 443 -10.76 -17.33 20.18
C GLY A 443 -10.36 -18.79 20.35
N ASN A 444 -11.10 -19.70 19.72
CA ASN A 444 -10.89 -21.16 19.79
C ASN A 444 -10.11 -21.71 18.60
N TYR A 445 -9.45 -20.85 17.81
CA TYR A 445 -8.75 -21.26 16.60
C TYR A 445 -7.32 -20.73 16.59
N ALA A 446 -6.40 -21.58 16.17
CA ALA A 446 -5.07 -21.18 15.72
C ALA A 446 -5.07 -21.18 14.18
N TYR A 447 -4.62 -20.08 13.60
CA TYR A 447 -4.47 -19.87 12.18
C TYR A 447 -2.98 -19.91 11.88
N VAL A 448 -2.57 -20.84 11.02
CA VAL A 448 -1.16 -21.11 10.72
C VAL A 448 -0.93 -20.85 9.24
N ALA A 449 0.07 -20.03 8.94
CA ALA A 449 0.64 -19.88 7.61
C ALA A 449 1.63 -21.03 7.38
N ASP A 450 1.28 -21.95 6.49
CA ASP A 450 1.92 -23.27 6.33
C ASP A 450 2.55 -23.43 4.94
N TRP A 451 3.28 -22.41 4.49
CA TRP A 451 4.03 -22.40 3.23
C TRP A 451 3.23 -22.93 2.03
N ASP A 452 3.66 -24.02 1.38
CA ASP A 452 3.01 -24.65 0.22
C ASP A 452 1.57 -25.13 0.49
N SER A 453 1.20 -25.37 1.75
CA SER A 453 -0.15 -25.81 2.15
C SER A 453 -1.09 -24.66 2.50
N GLY A 454 -0.62 -23.42 2.44
CA GLY A 454 -1.43 -22.23 2.63
C GLY A 454 -1.95 -22.04 4.06
N LEU A 455 -3.26 -21.83 4.21
CA LEU A 455 -3.88 -21.53 5.50
C LEU A 455 -4.40 -22.80 6.18
N GLN A 456 -3.86 -23.12 7.35
CA GLN A 456 -4.40 -24.16 8.22
C GLN A 456 -5.20 -23.54 9.38
N ILE A 457 -6.44 -24.02 9.61
CA ILE A 457 -7.31 -23.57 10.69
C ILE A 457 -7.52 -24.71 11.67
N ILE A 458 -6.87 -24.60 12.82
CA ILE A 458 -6.85 -25.67 13.81
C ILE A 458 -7.84 -25.33 14.93
N ASP A 459 -8.81 -26.22 15.18
CA ASP A 459 -9.71 -26.13 16.33
C ASP A 459 -8.92 -26.48 17.60
N ILE A 460 -8.74 -25.48 18.45
CA ILE A 460 -8.00 -25.59 19.71
C ILE A 460 -8.94 -25.51 20.92
N SER A 461 -10.26 -25.67 20.72
CA SER A 461 -11.25 -25.69 21.82
C SER A 461 -11.01 -26.84 22.80
N ASN A 462 -10.49 -27.96 22.29
CA ASN A 462 -9.86 -28.99 23.10
C ASN A 462 -8.36 -29.06 22.77
N PRO A 463 -7.50 -28.36 23.54
CA PRO A 463 -6.08 -28.31 23.23
C PRO A 463 -5.38 -29.67 23.38
N THR A 464 -6.02 -30.70 23.97
CA THR A 464 -5.42 -32.06 24.05
C THR A 464 -5.56 -32.87 22.77
N ASN A 465 -6.47 -32.47 21.91
CA ASN A 465 -6.75 -33.13 20.65
C ASN A 465 -7.15 -32.03 19.67
N PRO A 466 -6.20 -31.15 19.32
CA PRO A 466 -6.44 -30.16 18.30
C PRO A 466 -6.76 -30.92 17.01
N THR A 467 -7.76 -30.44 16.31
CA THR A 467 -8.19 -31.06 15.05
C THR A 467 -8.19 -30.01 13.99
N LEU A 468 -7.79 -30.38 12.78
CA LEU A 468 -8.08 -29.58 11.62
C LEU A 468 -9.56 -29.24 11.61
N LYS A 469 -9.85 -27.96 11.75
CA LYS A 469 -11.21 -27.48 11.59
C LYS A 469 -11.51 -27.43 10.10
N GLY A 470 -10.62 -26.78 9.37
CA GLY A 470 -10.60 -26.67 7.92
C GLY A 470 -9.24 -26.12 7.47
N ASN A 471 -8.98 -26.20 6.18
CA ASN A 471 -7.83 -25.56 5.56
C ASN A 471 -8.25 -24.90 4.25
N TYR A 472 -7.39 -24.03 3.78
CA TYR A 472 -7.47 -23.53 2.43
C TYR A 472 -6.07 -23.55 1.81
N ASP A 473 -5.89 -24.46 0.86
CA ASP A 473 -4.70 -24.58 0.02
C ASP A 473 -4.60 -23.32 -0.87
N THR A 474 -3.63 -22.47 -0.55
CA THR A 474 -3.31 -21.27 -1.33
C THR A 474 -2.25 -21.61 -2.36
N SER A 475 -2.19 -20.87 -3.46
CA SER A 475 -1.32 -21.24 -4.59
C SER A 475 0.15 -20.84 -4.42
N GLY A 476 0.50 -20.17 -3.33
CA GLY A 476 1.84 -19.62 -3.08
C GLY A 476 2.49 -20.13 -1.80
N TYR A 477 3.26 -19.24 -1.18
CA TYR A 477 4.09 -19.55 -0.01
C TYR A 477 3.60 -18.73 1.18
N ALA A 478 2.67 -19.28 1.94
CA ALA A 478 2.11 -18.60 3.11
C ALA A 478 3.20 -18.37 4.17
N GLY A 479 3.57 -17.10 4.38
CA GLY A 479 4.59 -16.71 5.35
C GLY A 479 4.03 -15.97 6.57
N ASP A 480 2.94 -15.22 6.39
CA ASP A 480 2.31 -14.42 7.45
C ASP A 480 0.78 -14.44 7.31
N VAL A 481 0.08 -14.32 8.44
CA VAL A 481 -1.38 -14.34 8.51
C VAL A 481 -1.90 -13.33 9.53
N GLN A 482 -2.86 -12.50 9.10
CA GLN A 482 -3.63 -11.66 10.00
C GLN A 482 -5.13 -11.96 9.92
N ILE A 483 -5.74 -12.12 11.09
CA ILE A 483 -7.16 -12.39 11.26
C ILE A 483 -7.89 -11.10 11.66
N VAL A 484 -8.83 -10.67 10.82
CA VAL A 484 -9.72 -9.53 11.09
C VAL A 484 -11.17 -9.90 10.81
N GLY A 485 -11.96 -9.97 11.88
CA GLY A 485 -13.37 -10.34 11.81
C GLY A 485 -13.56 -11.77 11.29
N ASN A 486 -14.19 -11.90 10.12
CA ASN A 486 -14.52 -13.19 9.50
C ASN A 486 -13.56 -13.59 8.38
N TYR A 487 -12.41 -12.92 8.27
CA TYR A 487 -11.45 -13.13 7.19
C TYR A 487 -10.05 -13.40 7.74
N ALA A 488 -9.37 -14.34 7.09
CA ALA A 488 -7.93 -14.49 7.17
C ALA A 488 -7.30 -13.84 5.94
N TYR A 489 -6.30 -13.00 6.18
CA TYR A 489 -5.52 -12.33 5.15
C TYR A 489 -4.11 -12.91 5.21
N VAL A 490 -3.70 -13.59 4.15
CA VAL A 490 -2.43 -14.32 4.10
C VAL A 490 -1.51 -13.62 3.12
N ALA A 491 -0.29 -13.29 3.57
CA ALA A 491 0.81 -12.94 2.67
C ALA A 491 1.40 -14.24 2.12
N ASP A 492 1.08 -14.53 0.87
CA ASP A 492 1.23 -15.85 0.23
C ASP A 492 2.36 -15.87 -0.81
N GLY A 493 3.44 -15.13 -0.54
CA GLY A 493 4.62 -15.07 -1.40
C GLY A 493 4.28 -14.70 -2.84
N SER A 494 4.60 -15.58 -3.79
CA SER A 494 4.35 -15.40 -5.23
C SER A 494 2.87 -15.36 -5.63
N SER A 495 1.96 -15.71 -4.73
CA SER A 495 0.51 -15.61 -4.92
C SER A 495 -0.12 -14.40 -4.21
N GLY A 496 0.69 -13.53 -3.60
CA GLY A 496 0.26 -12.22 -3.15
C GLY A 496 -0.65 -12.26 -1.94
N LEU A 497 -1.74 -11.50 -1.97
CA LEU A 497 -2.73 -11.52 -0.89
C LEU A 497 -3.82 -12.54 -1.17
N GLN A 498 -3.99 -13.49 -0.25
CA GLN A 498 -5.10 -14.42 -0.26
C GLN A 498 -6.11 -14.02 0.83
N ILE A 499 -7.38 -13.84 0.43
CA ILE A 499 -8.47 -13.49 1.35
C ILE A 499 -9.39 -14.70 1.50
N ILE A 500 -9.33 -15.31 2.67
CA ILE A 500 -10.07 -16.52 2.97
C ILE A 500 -11.21 -16.20 3.93
N ASN A 501 -12.45 -16.54 3.54
CA ASN A 501 -13.60 -16.41 4.42
C ASN A 501 -13.60 -17.54 5.44
N ILE A 502 -13.47 -17.17 6.70
CA ILE A 502 -13.42 -18.06 7.86
C ILE A 502 -14.67 -17.93 8.74
N SER A 503 -15.77 -17.36 8.22
CA SER A 503 -17.07 -17.31 8.92
C SER A 503 -17.56 -18.69 9.35
N ASN A 504 -17.27 -19.70 8.54
CA ASN A 504 -17.34 -21.10 8.95
C ASN A 504 -15.93 -21.70 8.88
N PRO A 505 -15.21 -21.75 10.01
CA PRO A 505 -13.87 -22.31 10.08
C PRO A 505 -13.75 -23.76 9.56
N SER A 506 -14.84 -24.53 9.51
CA SER A 506 -14.78 -25.92 9.01
C SER A 506 -14.79 -26.06 7.50
N THR A 507 -15.21 -25.00 6.81
CA THR A 507 -15.28 -24.94 5.36
C THR A 507 -14.83 -23.55 4.96
N PRO A 508 -13.56 -23.21 5.21
CA PRO A 508 -13.05 -21.93 4.75
C PRO A 508 -13.18 -21.91 3.24
N THR A 509 -13.64 -20.78 2.73
CA THR A 509 -13.84 -20.62 1.28
C THR A 509 -12.98 -19.47 0.83
N PHE A 510 -12.32 -19.67 -0.31
CA PHE A 510 -11.78 -18.56 -1.07
C PHE A 510 -12.81 -17.44 -1.14
N LYS A 511 -12.40 -16.24 -0.73
CA LYS A 511 -13.22 -15.07 -0.95
C LYS A 511 -12.73 -14.35 -2.19
N GLY A 512 -11.44 -14.04 -2.24
CA GLY A 512 -10.78 -13.39 -3.36
C GLY A 512 -9.28 -13.38 -3.13
N ASN A 513 -8.52 -13.01 -4.15
CA ASN A 513 -7.09 -12.78 -4.06
C ASN A 513 -6.75 -11.47 -4.75
N TYR A 514 -5.60 -10.95 -4.40
CA TYR A 514 -4.90 -9.98 -5.22
C TYR A 514 -3.58 -10.62 -5.66
N ASP A 515 -3.51 -10.93 -6.96
CA ASP A 515 -2.28 -11.45 -7.57
C ASP A 515 -1.20 -10.39 -7.43
N PRO A 516 -0.02 -10.77 -6.93
CA PRO A 516 0.96 -9.78 -6.59
C PRO A 516 1.71 -9.31 -7.83
N SER A 517 2.39 -8.18 -7.69
CA SER A 517 3.40 -7.78 -8.65
C SER A 517 4.76 -8.42 -8.33
N ASP A 518 4.99 -8.84 -7.07
CA ASP A 518 6.19 -9.57 -6.61
C ASP A 518 5.93 -10.46 -5.36
N PHE A 519 6.95 -10.91 -4.64
CA PHE A 519 6.78 -11.79 -3.48
C PHE A 519 6.23 -11.04 -2.25
N ALA A 520 5.02 -11.38 -1.79
CA ALA A 520 4.42 -10.81 -0.57
C ALA A 520 5.06 -11.39 0.71
N ARG A 521 5.63 -10.52 1.55
CA ARG A 521 6.34 -10.90 2.79
C ARG A 521 5.54 -10.64 4.06
N GLY A 522 4.82 -9.52 4.12
CA GLY A 522 4.08 -9.10 5.29
C GLY A 522 2.77 -8.43 4.91
N VAL A 523 1.78 -8.58 5.77
CA VAL A 523 0.46 -7.97 5.57
C VAL A 523 0.01 -7.26 6.84
N GLN A 524 -0.54 -6.05 6.66
CA GLN A 524 -1.28 -5.39 7.73
C GLN A 524 -2.65 -4.94 7.23
N ILE A 525 -3.68 -5.23 8.03
CA ILE A 525 -5.07 -4.89 7.75
C ILE A 525 -5.49 -3.71 8.63
N VAL A 526 -5.90 -2.61 8.00
CA VAL A 526 -6.46 -1.43 8.67
C VAL A 526 -7.74 -1.00 7.98
N GLY A 527 -8.86 -1.15 8.68
CA GLY A 527 -10.19 -0.81 8.14
C GLY A 527 -10.55 -1.68 6.93
N ASN A 528 -10.76 -1.04 5.78
CA ASN A 528 -11.12 -1.71 4.51
C ASN A 528 -9.92 -1.91 3.58
N TYR A 529 -8.70 -1.79 4.09
CA TYR A 529 -7.49 -1.90 3.27
C TYR A 529 -6.54 -2.96 3.81
N ALA A 530 -5.96 -3.71 2.89
CA ALA A 530 -4.78 -4.54 3.14
C ALA A 530 -3.55 -3.82 2.59
N TYR A 531 -2.51 -3.73 3.41
CA TYR A 531 -1.23 -3.12 3.07
C TYR A 531 -0.21 -4.26 3.01
N LEU A 532 0.35 -4.48 1.83
CA LEU A 532 1.29 -5.57 1.56
C LEU A 532 2.68 -4.98 1.34
N ALA A 533 3.67 -5.55 2.03
CA ALA A 533 5.07 -5.41 1.65
C ALA A 533 5.39 -6.51 0.62
N GLU A 534 5.52 -6.12 -0.65
CA GLU A 534 5.86 -7.03 -1.75
C GLU A 534 7.26 -6.70 -2.27
N GLU A 535 8.24 -7.58 -2.05
CA GLU A 535 9.68 -7.42 -2.32
C GLU A 535 10.05 -6.26 -3.27
N GLY A 536 10.25 -6.53 -4.56
CA GLY A 536 10.63 -5.54 -5.58
C GLY A 536 9.50 -4.59 -6.01
N SER A 537 8.29 -4.79 -5.50
CA SER A 537 7.11 -3.98 -5.82
C SER A 537 6.74 -2.98 -4.72
N GLY A 538 7.47 -2.94 -3.60
CA GLY A 538 7.25 -1.98 -2.53
C GLY A 538 5.93 -2.19 -1.78
N LEU A 539 5.15 -1.11 -1.63
CA LEU A 539 3.86 -1.13 -0.95
C LEU A 539 2.72 -1.35 -1.95
N GLN A 540 1.91 -2.37 -1.74
CA GLN A 540 0.61 -2.50 -2.41
C GLN A 540 -0.53 -2.22 -1.43
N ILE A 541 -1.50 -1.40 -1.85
CA ILE A 541 -2.69 -1.06 -1.07
C ILE A 541 -3.92 -1.61 -1.75
N ILE A 542 -4.52 -2.60 -1.12
CA ILE A 542 -5.61 -3.36 -1.70
C ILE A 542 -6.91 -2.97 -1.00
N ASP A 543 -7.89 -2.49 -1.77
CA ASP A 543 -9.25 -2.30 -1.26
C ASP A 543 -9.91 -3.67 -1.08
N ILE A 544 -10.19 -4.00 0.17
CA ILE A 544 -10.81 -5.26 0.58
C ILE A 544 -12.26 -5.05 1.06
N SER A 545 -12.86 -3.90 0.78
CA SER A 545 -14.27 -3.61 1.10
C SER A 545 -15.23 -4.57 0.40
N ASN A 546 -14.88 -5.01 -0.82
CA ASN A 546 -15.46 -6.17 -1.45
C ASN A 546 -14.42 -7.30 -1.52
N PRO A 547 -14.38 -8.20 -0.52
CA PRO A 547 -13.35 -9.22 -0.46
C PRO A 547 -13.48 -10.29 -1.56
N THR A 548 -14.55 -10.30 -2.37
CA THR A 548 -14.61 -11.18 -3.56
C THR A 548 -13.93 -10.63 -4.80
N ASN A 549 -13.66 -9.34 -4.80
CA ASN A 549 -13.00 -8.67 -5.89
C ASN A 549 -12.13 -7.58 -5.26
N PRO A 550 -11.11 -8.00 -4.49
CA PRO A 550 -10.16 -7.04 -3.97
C PRO A 550 -9.49 -6.37 -5.16
N THR A 551 -9.37 -5.05 -5.11
CA THR A 551 -8.81 -4.27 -6.21
C THR A 551 -7.60 -3.54 -5.71
N LEU A 552 -6.55 -3.51 -6.54
CA LEU A 552 -5.48 -2.57 -6.33
C LEU A 552 -6.09 -1.18 -6.25
N LYS A 553 -5.92 -0.59 -5.08
CA LYS A 553 -6.33 0.75 -4.77
C LYS A 553 -5.08 1.60 -4.64
N GLY A 554 -4.01 1.27 -5.32
CA GLY A 554 -2.78 2.04 -5.32
C GLY A 554 -1.57 1.24 -4.90
N ASN A 555 -0.46 1.58 -5.51
CA ASN A 555 0.84 1.02 -5.24
C ASN A 555 1.86 2.13 -5.09
N TYR A 556 2.91 1.81 -4.35
CA TYR A 556 4.11 2.60 -4.31
C TYR A 556 5.29 1.65 -4.50
N ASN A 557 5.77 1.59 -5.74
CA ASN A 557 6.92 0.79 -6.10
C ASN A 557 8.19 1.40 -5.52
N THR A 558 8.96 0.56 -4.84
CA THR A 558 10.32 0.88 -4.39
C THR A 558 11.33 0.22 -5.33
N SER A 559 12.59 0.67 -5.27
CA SER A 559 13.68 0.04 -6.02
C SER A 559 14.37 -1.08 -5.24
N GLY A 560 13.87 -1.43 -4.05
CA GLY A 560 14.50 -2.37 -3.15
C GLY A 560 13.58 -3.53 -2.77
N TYR A 561 13.70 -4.02 -1.54
CA TYR A 561 13.04 -5.24 -1.08
C TYR A 561 12.21 -4.93 0.16
N ALA A 562 10.93 -4.67 -0.04
CA ALA A 562 9.98 -4.42 1.04
C ALA A 562 9.77 -5.69 1.89
N VAL A 563 9.95 -5.57 3.20
CA VAL A 563 9.87 -6.70 4.14
C VAL A 563 8.85 -6.49 5.25
N GLY A 564 8.58 -5.24 5.63
CA GLY A 564 7.67 -4.92 6.72
C GLY A 564 6.88 -3.65 6.44
N VAL A 565 5.64 -3.62 6.93
CA VAL A 565 4.77 -2.45 6.82
C VAL A 565 4.10 -2.19 8.17
N GLN A 566 4.08 -0.92 8.56
CA GLN A 566 3.26 -0.45 9.66
C GLN A 566 2.38 0.71 9.19
N VAL A 567 1.12 0.71 9.59
CA VAL A 567 0.12 1.72 9.22
C VAL A 567 -0.38 2.43 10.46
N VAL A 568 -0.26 3.75 10.45
CA VAL A 568 -0.77 4.63 11.52
C VAL A 568 -1.51 5.81 10.91
N GLY A 569 -2.82 5.85 11.17
CA GLY A 569 -3.70 6.87 10.60
C GLY A 569 -3.74 6.78 9.07
N ASN A 570 -3.39 7.87 8.39
CA ASN A 570 -3.39 7.98 6.93
C ASN A 570 -2.00 7.77 6.31
N TYR A 571 -1.08 7.09 7.01
CA TYR A 571 0.29 6.90 6.55
C TYR A 571 0.73 5.45 6.71
N ALA A 572 1.38 4.94 5.66
CA ALA A 572 2.09 3.66 5.68
C ALA A 572 3.60 3.93 5.80
N TYR A 573 4.24 3.13 6.65
CA TYR A 573 5.66 3.14 6.94
C TYR A 573 6.21 1.80 6.48
N LEU A 574 6.94 1.82 5.38
CA LEU A 574 7.46 0.62 4.72
C LEU A 574 8.95 0.48 5.00
N ALA A 575 9.34 -0.63 5.61
CA ALA A 575 10.73 -1.03 5.73
C ALA A 575 11.16 -1.75 4.44
N ASP A 576 12.10 -1.15 3.72
CA ASP A 576 12.64 -1.66 2.47
C ASP A 576 14.16 -1.87 2.56
N SER A 577 14.58 -3.10 2.27
CA SER A 577 15.96 -3.55 2.47
C SER A 577 16.97 -2.89 1.54
N TRP A 578 16.60 -2.22 0.44
CA TRP A 578 17.57 -1.47 -0.40
C TRP A 578 17.16 -0.02 -0.69
N SER A 579 16.00 0.41 -0.18
CA SER A 579 15.49 1.78 -0.34
C SER A 579 15.32 2.51 0.99
N GLY A 580 15.56 1.85 2.13
CA GLY A 580 15.40 2.42 3.46
C GLY A 580 13.93 2.57 3.85
N LEU A 581 13.61 3.57 4.70
CA LEU A 581 12.23 3.84 5.11
C LEU A 581 11.48 4.65 4.04
N GLN A 582 10.32 4.14 3.62
CA GLN A 582 9.36 4.90 2.83
C GLN A 582 8.18 5.33 3.70
N ILE A 583 7.86 6.64 3.68
CA ILE A 583 6.64 7.17 4.28
C ILE A 583 5.70 7.60 3.17
N ILE A 584 4.55 6.92 3.12
CA ILE A 584 3.62 7.03 2.01
C ILE A 584 2.30 7.57 2.56
N ASP A 585 1.84 8.68 2.00
CA ASP A 585 0.51 9.21 2.28
C ASP A 585 -0.52 8.32 1.58
N ILE A 586 -1.28 7.60 2.41
CA ILE A 586 -2.31 6.65 2.02
C ILE A 586 -3.71 7.22 2.31
N SER A 587 -3.84 8.54 2.51
CA SER A 587 -5.16 9.20 2.65
C SER A 587 -6.01 9.03 1.41
N ASN A 588 -5.36 8.85 0.27
CA ASN A 588 -5.96 8.50 -1.01
C ASN A 588 -5.17 7.34 -1.60
N PRO A 589 -5.37 6.12 -1.09
CA PRO A 589 -4.92 4.96 -1.82
C PRO A 589 -5.75 4.98 -3.10
N THR A 590 -5.11 5.17 -4.25
CA THR A 590 -5.77 5.17 -5.56
C THR A 590 -5.18 4.16 -6.49
#